data_AF-A0A2N1PZV5-F1
#
_entry.id   AF-A0A2N1PZV5-F1
#
_cell.length_a   1.000
_cell.length_b   1.000
_cell.length_c   1.000
_cell.angle_alpha   90.00
_cell.angle_beta   90.00
_cell.angle_gamma   90.00
#
_symmetry.space_group_name_H-M   'P 1'
#
loop_
_entity.id
_entity.type
_entity.pdbx_description
1 polymer ?
#
loop_
_entity_poly.entity_id
_entity_poly.type
_entity_poly.pdbx_seq_one_letter_code
_entity_poly.pdbx_strand_id
1 'polypeptide(L)'
;MQIYRKGLIVQLLLFIVFFIMGLNVVIGYFFGEEAPWLSFFVMGILILFGVGGFIYYRSNDQRVHIITQKELNLIKYLLYIFFFVYLVYIFLQGAAWMDQQFLSITTSIALMGIASYGIFTLLKILVIKKK
;
A
#
# COMPACT_ATOMS: atom_id res chain seq x y z
N MET A 1 -21.43 -1.79 -10.52
CA MET A 1 -21.65 -0.57 -9.74
C MET A 1 -20.82 0.55 -10.36
N GLN A 2 -21.40 1.73 -10.54
CA GLN A 2 -20.67 2.89 -11.03
C GLN A 2 -19.84 3.46 -9.88
N ILE A 3 -18.51 3.51 -10.06
CA ILE A 3 -17.59 4.04 -9.05
C ILE A 3 -16.70 5.09 -9.72
N TYR A 4 -16.45 6.17 -9.00
CA TYR A 4 -15.57 7.22 -9.47
C TYR A 4 -14.15 6.68 -9.66
N ARG A 5 -13.59 6.91 -10.85
CA ARG A 5 -12.21 6.55 -11.21
C ARG A 5 -11.19 7.08 -10.21
N LYS A 6 -11.46 8.28 -9.68
CA LYS A 6 -10.66 8.90 -8.61
C LYS A 6 -10.51 8.02 -7.38
N GLY A 7 -11.59 7.38 -6.93
CA GLY A 7 -11.55 6.52 -5.75
C GLY A 7 -10.59 5.35 -5.95
N LEU A 8 -10.60 4.74 -7.14
CA LEU A 8 -9.67 3.66 -7.48
C LEU A 8 -8.21 4.12 -7.55
N ILE A 9 -7.96 5.32 -8.05
CA ILE A 9 -6.61 5.86 -8.17
C ILE A 9 -6.05 6.21 -6.79
N VAL A 10 -6.86 6.80 -5.92
CA VAL A 10 -6.49 7.03 -4.51
C VAL A 10 -6.18 5.70 -3.82
N GLN A 11 -6.99 4.67 -4.06
CA GLN A 11 -6.76 3.35 -3.50
C GLN A 11 -5.49 2.68 -4.05
N LEU A 12 -5.20 2.86 -5.34
CA LEU A 12 -3.94 2.41 -5.96
C LEU A 12 -2.73 3.12 -5.34
N LEU A 13 -2.80 4.44 -5.16
CA LEU A 13 -1.74 5.22 -4.51
C LEU A 13 -1.49 4.72 -3.08
N LEU A 14 -2.55 4.41 -2.34
CA LEU A 14 -2.45 3.88 -0.99
C LEU A 14 -1.74 2.52 -0.96
N PHE A 15 -2.03 1.61 -1.89
CA PHE A 15 -1.27 0.36 -1.98
C PHE A 15 0.20 0.56 -2.36
N ILE A 16 0.51 1.52 -3.23
CA ILE A 16 1.90 1.88 -3.57
C ILE A 16 2.63 2.39 -2.32
N VAL A 17 2.00 3.29 -1.56
CA VAL A 17 2.53 3.79 -0.29
C VAL A 17 2.78 2.64 0.70
N PHE A 18 1.85 1.70 0.82
CA PHE A 18 2.02 0.52 1.67
C PHE A 18 3.18 -0.37 1.24
N PHE A 19 3.34 -0.58 -0.08
CA PHE A 19 4.46 -1.31 -0.62
C PHE A 19 5.80 -0.64 -0.31
N ILE A 20 5.90 0.67 -0.49
CA ILE A 20 7.10 1.46 -0.20
C ILE A 20 7.44 1.41 1.29
N MET A 21 6.44 1.51 2.17
CA MET A 21 6.67 1.38 3.61
C MET A 21 7.23 0.01 4.00
N GLY A 22 6.65 -1.08 3.48
CA GLY A 22 7.18 -2.42 3.72
C GLY A 22 8.61 -2.59 3.17
N LEU A 23 8.87 -2.04 1.98
CA LEU A 23 10.20 -2.07 1.36
C LEU A 23 11.22 -1.32 2.22
N ASN A 24 10.85 -0.19 2.81
CA ASN A 24 11.73 0.58 3.69
C ASN A 24 12.14 -0.19 4.94
N VAL A 25 11.22 -0.98 5.53
CA VAL A 25 11.55 -1.84 6.68
C VAL A 25 12.55 -2.92 6.27
N VAL A 26 12.36 -3.54 5.10
CA VAL A 26 13.28 -4.56 4.58
C VAL A 26 14.65 -3.97 4.27
N ILE A 27 14.71 -2.83 3.57
CA ILE A 27 15.97 -2.15 3.25
C ILE A 27 16.67 -1.70 4.53
N GLY A 28 15.93 -1.16 5.50
CA GLY A 28 16.48 -0.74 6.79
C GLY A 28 17.13 -1.89 7.56
N TYR A 29 16.65 -3.13 7.40
CA TYR A 29 17.30 -4.29 7.99
C TYR A 29 18.65 -4.60 7.34
N PHE A 30 18.77 -4.49 6.02
CA PHE A 30 20.02 -4.82 5.31
C PHE A 30 21.04 -3.67 5.29
N PHE A 31 20.59 -2.41 5.32
CA PHE A 31 21.44 -1.23 5.08
C PHE A 31 21.31 -0.13 6.15
N GLY A 32 20.57 -0.38 7.23
CA GLY A 32 20.15 0.67 8.18
C GLY A 32 21.29 1.41 8.89
N GLU A 33 22.39 0.72 9.22
CA GLU A 33 23.54 1.35 9.87
C GLU A 33 24.46 2.09 8.88
N GLU A 34 24.51 1.63 7.62
CA GLU A 34 25.41 2.17 6.60
C GLU A 34 24.79 3.35 5.84
N ALA A 35 23.46 3.45 5.79
CA ALA A 35 22.75 4.42 4.96
C ALA A 35 21.52 5.06 5.65
N PRO A 36 21.68 5.85 6.73
CA PRO A 36 20.57 6.57 7.36
C PRO A 36 19.88 7.57 6.42
N TRP A 37 20.57 8.04 5.38
CA TRP A 37 20.02 8.91 4.33
C TRP A 37 18.90 8.25 3.51
N LEU A 38 18.86 6.92 3.46
CA LEU A 38 17.89 6.15 2.69
C LEU A 38 16.48 6.30 3.28
N SER A 39 16.35 6.39 4.61
CA SER A 39 15.07 6.67 5.28
C SER A 39 14.54 8.07 4.94
N PHE A 40 15.42 9.08 4.83
CA PHE A 40 15.01 10.43 4.39
C PHE A 40 14.55 10.44 2.93
N PHE A 41 15.19 9.65 2.07
CA PHE A 41 14.78 9.50 0.68
C PHE A 41 13.39 8.86 0.56
N VAL A 42 13.13 7.79 1.31
CA VAL A 42 11.81 7.15 1.38
C VAL A 42 10.76 8.13 1.90
N MET A 43 11.06 8.87 2.97
CA MET A 43 10.17 9.90 3.52
C MET A 43 9.79 10.94 2.46
N GLY A 44 10.78 11.42 1.69
CA GLY A 44 10.55 12.35 0.57
C GLY A 44 9.62 11.77 -0.49
N ILE A 45 9.82 10.50 -0.87
CA ILE A 45 8.92 9.79 -1.80
C ILE A 45 7.50 9.73 -1.24
N LEU A 46 7.33 9.34 0.04
CA LEU A 46 6.02 9.24 0.67
C LEU A 46 5.28 10.59 0.68
N ILE A 47 5.99 11.69 0.96
CA ILE A 47 5.44 13.05 0.89
C ILE A 47 5.00 13.38 -0.53
N LEU A 48 5.83 13.09 -1.55
CA LEU A 48 5.47 13.33 -2.94
C LEU A 48 4.22 12.54 -3.36
N PHE A 49 4.09 11.29 -2.93
CA PHE A 49 2.89 10.48 -3.18
C PHE A 49 1.66 11.04 -2.44
N GLY A 50 1.82 11.50 -1.20
CA GLY A 50 0.74 12.12 -0.42
C GLY A 50 0.25 13.43 -1.04
N VAL A 51 1.16 14.35 -1.36
CA VAL A 51 0.84 15.63 -2.01
C VAL A 51 0.28 15.41 -3.42
N GLY A 52 0.92 14.55 -4.21
CA GLY A 52 0.45 14.20 -5.56
C GLY A 52 -0.94 13.57 -5.54
N GLY A 53 -1.19 12.65 -4.60
CA GLY A 53 -2.50 12.05 -4.38
C GLY A 53 -3.56 13.06 -3.98
N PHE A 54 -3.22 14.02 -3.11
CA PHE A 54 -4.13 15.09 -2.69
C PHE A 54 -4.48 16.04 -3.86
N ILE A 55 -3.48 16.48 -4.63
CA ILE A 55 -3.70 17.32 -5.82
C ILE A 55 -4.58 16.57 -6.83
N TYR A 56 -4.31 15.29 -7.06
CA TYR A 56 -5.11 14.46 -7.96
C TYR A 56 -6.56 14.30 -7.47
N TYR A 57 -6.75 14.09 -6.16
CA TYR A 57 -8.07 14.00 -5.54
C TYR A 57 -8.88 15.29 -5.72
N ARG A 58 -8.22 16.45 -5.59
CA ARG A 58 -8.84 17.77 -5.75
C ARG A 58 -9.18 18.12 -7.20
N SER A 59 -8.54 17.49 -8.18
CA SER A 59 -8.87 17.70 -9.61
C SER A 59 -10.31 17.28 -9.90
N ASN A 60 -11.05 17.98 -10.76
CA ASN A 60 -12.47 17.72 -11.05
C ASN A 60 -12.72 16.58 -12.09
N ASP A 61 -11.96 15.49 -12.05
CA ASP A 61 -12.21 14.32 -12.91
C ASP A 61 -13.51 13.58 -12.50
N GLN A 62 -14.58 13.75 -13.27
CA GLN A 62 -15.88 13.07 -13.06
C GLN A 62 -15.99 11.74 -13.79
N ARG A 63 -14.91 11.21 -14.37
CA ARG A 63 -14.95 9.91 -15.07
C ARG A 63 -15.36 8.79 -14.13
N VAL A 64 -16.39 8.06 -14.54
CA VAL A 64 -16.93 6.91 -13.85
C VAL A 64 -16.42 5.65 -14.52
N HIS A 65 -15.86 4.71 -13.75
CA HIS A 65 -15.61 3.35 -14.23
C HIS A 65 -16.69 2.42 -13.69
N ILE A 66 -17.15 1.52 -14.57
CA ILE A 66 -18.07 0.46 -14.18
C ILE A 66 -17.24 -0.67 -13.58
N ILE A 67 -17.35 -0.88 -12.27
CA ILE A 67 -16.65 -1.95 -11.56
C ILE A 67 -17.66 -3.04 -11.21
N THR A 68 -17.24 -4.29 -11.27
CA THR A 68 -18.04 -5.42 -10.81
C THR A 68 -18.03 -5.48 -9.27
N GLN A 69 -19.11 -5.98 -8.67
CA GLN A 69 -19.17 -6.14 -7.22
C GLN A 69 -18.05 -7.05 -6.69
N LYS A 70 -17.65 -8.05 -7.49
CA LYS A 70 -16.56 -8.99 -7.18
C LYS A 70 -15.21 -8.25 -7.06
N GLU A 71 -14.89 -7.37 -8.01
CA GLU A 71 -13.67 -6.55 -7.97
C GLU A 71 -13.65 -5.61 -6.75
N LEU A 72 -14.77 -4.94 -6.46
CA LEU A 72 -14.87 -4.07 -5.28
C LEU A 72 -14.65 -4.85 -3.98
N ASN A 73 -15.31 -6.00 -3.83
CA ASN A 73 -15.20 -6.83 -2.65
C ASN A 73 -13.77 -7.38 -2.50
N LEU A 74 -13.13 -7.79 -3.59
CA LEU A 74 -11.75 -8.25 -3.59
C LEU A 74 -10.82 -7.16 -3.05
N ILE A 75 -10.94 -5.92 -3.53
CA ILE A 75 -10.08 -4.83 -3.05
C ILE A 75 -10.35 -4.52 -1.56
N LYS A 76 -11.63 -4.55 -1.12
CA LYS A 76 -11.98 -4.41 0.29
C LYS A 76 -11.35 -5.50 1.15
N TYR A 77 -11.43 -6.76 0.72
CA TYR A 77 -10.82 -7.88 1.43
C TYR A 77 -9.30 -7.76 1.49
N LEU A 78 -8.64 -7.31 0.42
CA LEU A 78 -7.19 -7.05 0.46
C LEU A 78 -6.82 -5.99 1.49
N LEU A 79 -7.59 -4.90 1.57
CA LEU A 79 -7.37 -3.90 2.61
C LEU A 79 -7.63 -4.47 4.01
N TYR A 80 -8.67 -5.26 4.20
CA TYR A 80 -8.97 -5.87 5.50
C TYR A 80 -7.89 -6.87 5.93
N ILE A 81 -7.39 -7.70 5.01
CA ILE A 81 -6.28 -8.62 5.27
C ILE A 81 -5.02 -7.83 5.59
N PHE A 82 -4.72 -6.77 4.84
CA PHE A 82 -3.59 -5.89 5.12
C PHE A 82 -3.67 -5.31 6.53
N PHE A 83 -4.81 -4.71 6.90
CA PHE A 83 -5.04 -4.16 8.23
C PHE A 83 -4.96 -5.23 9.32
N PHE A 84 -5.51 -6.42 9.06
CA PHE A 84 -5.48 -7.53 10.00
C PHE A 84 -4.03 -7.96 10.28
N VAL A 85 -3.23 -8.20 9.24
CA VAL A 85 -1.80 -8.56 9.39
C VAL A 85 -1.04 -7.47 10.12
N TYR A 86 -1.32 -6.20 9.81
CA TYR A 86 -0.69 -5.06 10.47
C TYR A 86 -1.08 -4.95 11.95
N LEU A 87 -2.35 -5.19 12.31
CA LEU A 87 -2.79 -5.22 13.69
C LEU A 87 -2.10 -6.36 14.46
N VAL A 88 -2.06 -7.56 13.88
CA VAL A 88 -1.35 -8.71 14.46
C VAL A 88 0.13 -8.37 14.70
N TYR A 89 0.77 -7.69 13.75
CA TYR A 89 2.14 -7.19 13.92
C TYR A 89 2.28 -6.26 15.12
N ILE A 90 1.42 -5.24 15.25
CA ILE A 90 1.47 -4.32 16.40
C ILE A 90 1.29 -5.07 17.72
N PHE A 91 0.34 -6.00 17.80
CA PHE A 91 0.12 -6.79 19.02
C PHE A 91 1.31 -7.67 19.37
N LEU A 92 1.95 -8.28 18.37
CA LEU A 92 3.14 -9.12 18.56
C LEU A 92 4.40 -8.29 18.83
N GLN A 93 4.47 -7.05 18.35
CA GLN A 93 5.60 -6.16 18.59
C GLN A 93 5.77 -5.84 20.08
N GLY A 94 4.68 -5.83 20.86
CA GLY A 94 4.71 -5.66 22.31
C GLY A 94 5.17 -6.91 23.09
N ALA A 95 5.34 -8.06 22.44
CA ALA A 95 5.70 -9.31 23.11
C ALA A 95 7.23 -9.43 23.29
N ALA A 96 7.68 -9.43 24.54
CA ALA A 96 9.12 -9.52 24.88
C ALA A 96 9.78 -10.86 24.48
N TRP A 97 8.99 -11.91 24.23
CA TRP A 97 9.48 -13.23 23.84
C TRP A 97 9.70 -13.39 22.33
N MET A 98 9.31 -12.40 21.52
CA MET A 98 9.38 -12.46 20.06
C MET A 98 10.61 -11.71 19.54
N ASP A 99 11.33 -12.32 18.60
CA ASP A 99 12.37 -11.63 17.83
C ASP A 99 11.72 -10.56 16.95
N GLN A 100 11.91 -9.31 17.35
CA GLN A 100 11.33 -8.13 16.69
C GLN A 100 11.85 -7.94 15.27
N GLN A 101 13.09 -8.36 14.98
CA GLN A 101 13.66 -8.24 13.64
C GLN A 101 13.00 -9.25 12.71
N PHE A 102 12.95 -10.51 13.13
CA PHE A 102 12.30 -11.57 12.35
C PHE A 102 10.81 -11.27 12.10
N LEU A 103 10.09 -10.83 13.13
CA LEU A 103 8.69 -10.43 13.02
C LEU A 103 8.50 -9.26 12.04
N SER A 104 9.35 -8.23 12.11
CA SER A 104 9.24 -7.04 11.25
C SER A 104 9.50 -7.36 9.79
N ILE A 105 10.51 -8.19 9.48
CA ILE A 105 10.83 -8.58 8.10
C ILE A 105 9.72 -9.46 7.51
N THR A 106 9.33 -10.51 8.22
CA THR A 106 8.30 -11.46 7.74
C THR A 106 6.97 -10.77 7.51
N THR A 107 6.55 -9.91 8.45
CA THR A 107 5.34 -9.10 8.29
C THR A 107 5.48 -8.14 7.12
N SER A 108 6.61 -7.44 6.97
CA SER A 108 6.81 -6.48 5.88
C SER A 108 6.75 -7.16 4.52
N ILE A 109 7.37 -8.32 4.36
CA ILE A 109 7.30 -9.12 3.13
C ILE A 109 5.84 -9.54 2.84
N ALA A 110 5.11 -10.01 3.85
CA ALA A 110 3.71 -10.39 3.70
C ALA A 110 2.83 -9.20 3.27
N LEU A 111 3.00 -8.05 3.92
CA LEU A 111 2.28 -6.81 3.60
C LEU A 111 2.64 -6.29 2.20
N MET A 112 3.91 -6.36 1.80
CA MET A 112 4.35 -6.03 0.44
C MET A 112 3.73 -6.96 -0.60
N GLY A 113 3.60 -8.26 -0.30
CA GLY A 113 2.93 -9.22 -1.18
C GLY A 113 1.46 -8.87 -1.39
N ILE A 114 0.74 -8.57 -0.31
CA ILE A 114 -0.66 -8.13 -0.35
C ILE A 114 -0.78 -6.82 -1.15
N ALA A 115 0.10 -5.86 -0.88
CA ALA A 115 0.11 -4.57 -1.57
C ALA A 115 0.39 -4.71 -3.07
N SER A 116 1.36 -5.56 -3.44
CA SER A 116 1.69 -5.86 -4.84
C SER A 116 0.51 -6.47 -5.59
N TYR A 117 -0.18 -7.42 -4.96
CA TYR A 117 -1.37 -8.03 -5.54
C TYR A 117 -2.54 -7.03 -5.69
N GLY A 118 -2.69 -6.12 -4.72
CA GLY A 118 -3.63 -4.99 -4.80
C GLY A 118 -3.32 -4.04 -5.95
N ILE A 119 -2.05 -3.64 -6.10
CA ILE A 119 -1.57 -2.82 -7.22
C ILE A 119 -1.87 -3.50 -8.55
N PHE A 120 -1.50 -4.77 -8.71
CA PHE A 120 -1.71 -5.52 -9.94
C PHE A 120 -3.20 -5.59 -10.32
N THR A 121 -4.06 -5.92 -9.37
CA THR A 121 -5.50 -6.00 -9.59
C THR A 121 -6.08 -4.63 -9.98
N LEU A 122 -5.71 -3.56 -9.28
CA LEU A 122 -6.19 -2.20 -9.57
C LEU A 122 -5.69 -1.67 -10.92
N LEU A 123 -4.43 -1.91 -11.26
CA LEU A 123 -3.88 -1.56 -12.57
C LEU A 123 -4.63 -2.29 -13.68
N LYS A 124 -4.90 -3.59 -13.51
CA LYS A 124 -5.67 -4.38 -14.46
C LYS A 124 -7.06 -3.79 -14.69
N ILE A 125 -7.76 -3.40 -13.61
CA ILE A 125 -9.09 -2.77 -13.70
C ILE A 125 -9.01 -1.41 -14.42
N LEU A 126 -8.01 -0.59 -14.10
CA LEU A 126 -7.83 0.75 -14.66
C LEU A 126 -7.40 0.75 -16.14
N VAL A 127 -6.62 -0.25 -16.57
CA VAL A 127 -6.12 -0.37 -17.96
C VAL A 127 -7.18 -0.99 -18.87
N ILE A 128 -7.82 -2.08 -18.46
CA ILE A 128 -8.77 -2.82 -19.32
C ILE A 128 -10.01 -2.00 -19.63
N LYS A 129 -10.50 -1.19 -18.68
CA LYS A 129 -11.73 -0.41 -18.84
C LYS A 129 -11.51 1.00 -19.38
N LYS A 130 -10.30 1.32 -19.82
CA LYS A 130 -9.96 2.60 -20.47
C LYS A 130 -10.33 2.61 -21.96
N LYS A 131 -10.58 1.44 -22.55
CA LYS A 131 -11.24 1.24 -23.85
C LYS A 131 -12.74 1.11 -23.64
#